data_AF-A0A661NNA3-F1
#
_entry.id   AF-A0A661NNA3-F1
#
_cell.length_a   1.000
_cell.length_b   1.000
_cell.length_c   1.000
_cell.angle_alpha   90.00
_cell.angle_beta   90.00
_cell.angle_gamma   90.00
#
_symmetry.space_group_name_H-M   'P 1'
#
loop_
_entity.id
_entity.type
_entity.pdbx_description
1 polymer ?
#
loop_
_entity_poly.entity_id
_entity_poly.type
_entity_poly.pdbx_seq_one_letter_code
_entity_poly.pdbx_strand_id
1 'polypeptide(L)'
;MFTRSAGVAIVCAVLGYGCSLDTSALPPEVVGDASTADSRVRGGDVGPEDGGAGDARTDSSVTPTDSAVVPPDGGCDTSTPCPLGCSVIDPGRCSHLVSSNVDIDYGAVADVMIDSNVDIDTTSCSGGSLPLAMDSGICVLRARTVTIASAVIVRVHGAAPFAVLAADGIQVDGVVDAAARGREPGPGGRSRAMGTDAEDGTGGRHTSSGVADSGGSGAGLCGSGGKGGDAGGNGSQTGAAGAMALGGSFDGRPLRGGGHGGGGRDRTGPGAAGGGGGGAVQLSAGREIVIGATGGVIAGGGGGVGASQSSSDDAVGSGAGGGSGGVILLEAPTVTVAGRLWAPGGGGSATAIPWTDGDGGDDGSLGSAPQPSGGTASSSAAGGGGSGGMGGGAVTIDGEAGGDIFGYPFNGGGGGGGSGCTITRTLAGVAPSGGTHSPAISSSAFRSLALLGTD
;
A
#
# COMPACT_ATOMS: atom_id res chain seq x y z
N MET A 1 -57.16 2.26 30.64
CA MET A 1 -56.14 3.15 30.04
C MET A 1 -55.53 2.38 28.89
N PHE A 2 -56.04 2.61 27.69
CA PHE A 2 -55.67 1.94 26.45
C PHE A 2 -54.68 2.81 25.70
N THR A 3 -53.55 2.25 25.27
CA THR A 3 -52.83 2.70 24.07
C THR A 3 -52.23 1.49 23.38
N ARG A 4 -52.80 1.15 22.21
CA ARG A 4 -52.23 0.23 21.23
C ARG A 4 -51.28 1.03 20.34
N SER A 5 -50.06 0.56 20.14
CA SER A 5 -49.21 0.98 19.02
C SER A 5 -49.26 -0.12 17.96
N ALA A 6 -49.79 0.22 16.78
CA ALA A 6 -49.82 -0.66 15.62
C ALA A 6 -48.60 -0.32 14.75
N GLY A 7 -47.62 -1.23 14.69
CA GLY A 7 -46.57 -1.21 13.68
C GLY A 7 -47.07 -1.90 12.42
N VAL A 8 -47.24 -1.14 11.35
CA VAL A 8 -47.51 -1.66 10.01
C VAL A 8 -46.17 -2.13 9.42
N ALA A 9 -46.02 -3.43 9.22
CA ALA A 9 -44.92 -3.98 8.42
C ALA A 9 -45.38 -4.02 6.96
N ILE A 10 -44.77 -3.19 6.11
CA ILE A 10 -44.89 -3.30 4.66
C ILE A 10 -43.85 -4.32 4.20
N VAL A 11 -44.32 -5.48 3.77
CA VAL A 11 -43.52 -6.47 3.04
C VAL A 11 -43.56 -6.08 1.57
N CYS A 12 -42.49 -5.48 1.05
CA CYS A 12 -42.30 -5.34 -0.40
C CYS A 12 -41.82 -6.69 -0.95
N ALA A 13 -42.69 -7.38 -1.68
CA ALA A 13 -42.32 -8.51 -2.51
C ALA A 13 -41.51 -7.99 -3.72
N VAL A 14 -40.29 -8.48 -3.90
CA VAL A 14 -39.46 -8.20 -5.07
C VAL A 14 -39.99 -9.05 -6.24
N LEU A 15 -40.77 -8.44 -7.12
CA LEU A 15 -41.09 -8.97 -8.44
C LEU A 15 -40.09 -8.39 -9.44
N GLY A 16 -39.65 -9.21 -10.40
CA GLY A 16 -38.50 -8.98 -11.27
C GLY A 16 -38.42 -7.60 -11.92
N TYR A 17 -37.23 -6.99 -11.81
CA TYR A 17 -36.88 -5.73 -12.46
C TYR A 17 -36.64 -5.95 -13.95
N GLY A 18 -37.49 -5.35 -14.79
CA GLY A 18 -37.17 -5.07 -16.18
C GLY A 18 -36.74 -3.60 -16.30
N CYS A 19 -35.61 -3.33 -16.95
CA CYS A 19 -35.21 -1.96 -17.30
C CYS A 19 -36.19 -1.39 -18.34
N SER A 20 -36.91 -0.32 -18.00
CA SER A 20 -37.68 0.48 -18.96
C SER A 20 -36.88 1.72 -19.31
N LEU A 21 -36.47 1.86 -20.58
CA LEU A 21 -35.89 3.09 -21.11
C LEU A 21 -37.03 4.02 -21.54
N ASP A 22 -37.19 5.15 -20.85
CA ASP A 22 -38.06 6.23 -21.31
C ASP A 22 -37.30 7.09 -22.34
N THR A 23 -37.67 6.95 -23.61
CA THR A 23 -37.06 7.70 -24.73
C THR A 23 -37.74 9.05 -24.99
N SER A 24 -38.63 9.53 -24.12
CA SER A 24 -39.45 10.70 -24.40
C SER A 24 -38.79 12.07 -24.14
N ALA A 25 -37.53 12.11 -23.69
CA ALA A 25 -36.85 13.35 -23.30
C ALA A 25 -35.54 13.66 -24.06
N LEU A 26 -35.51 13.49 -25.39
CA LEU A 26 -34.43 14.05 -26.21
C LEU A 26 -34.86 15.42 -26.80
N PRO A 27 -34.15 16.53 -26.50
CA PRO A 27 -34.43 17.83 -27.10
C PRO A 27 -34.01 17.87 -28.59
N PRO A 28 -34.65 18.71 -29.43
CA PRO A 28 -34.31 18.82 -30.85
C PRO A 28 -32.93 19.45 -31.07
N GLU A 29 -32.19 18.88 -32.02
CA GLU A 29 -30.88 19.36 -32.51
C GLU A 29 -30.93 20.84 -32.91
N VAL A 30 -30.02 21.65 -32.34
CA VAL A 30 -29.71 22.99 -32.85
C VAL A 30 -28.54 22.87 -33.81
N VAL A 31 -28.84 22.93 -35.11
CA VAL A 31 -27.85 23.10 -36.18
C VAL A 31 -27.34 24.54 -36.12
N GLY A 32 -26.10 24.71 -35.66
CA GLY A 32 -25.40 26.00 -35.62
C GLY A 32 -24.41 26.14 -36.79
N ASP A 33 -24.71 27.09 -37.67
CA ASP A 33 -23.97 27.48 -38.87
C ASP A 33 -22.59 28.10 -38.55
N ALA A 34 -21.58 27.71 -39.32
CA ALA A 34 -20.21 28.18 -39.18
C ALA A 34 -19.90 29.27 -40.22
N SER A 35 -20.05 30.54 -39.83
CA SER A 35 -19.53 31.67 -40.60
C SER A 35 -18.27 32.24 -39.95
N THR A 36 -17.15 32.07 -40.65
CA THR A 36 -15.89 32.77 -40.48
C THR A 36 -16.05 34.28 -40.65
N ALA A 37 -15.59 35.07 -39.68
CA ALA A 37 -15.29 36.49 -39.87
C ALA A 37 -14.01 36.91 -39.14
N ASP A 38 -13.07 37.34 -39.98
CA ASP A 38 -11.83 38.06 -39.74
C ASP A 38 -12.05 39.37 -38.97
N SER A 39 -11.21 39.65 -37.97
CA SER A 39 -10.67 41.01 -37.78
C SER A 39 -9.43 41.00 -36.87
N ARG A 40 -8.31 41.38 -37.48
CA ARG A 40 -7.09 41.85 -36.81
C ARG A 40 -7.35 43.16 -36.05
N VAL A 41 -6.86 43.30 -34.82
CA VAL A 41 -6.28 44.56 -34.30
C VAL A 41 -5.11 44.26 -33.37
N ARG A 42 -4.04 45.05 -33.54
CA ARG A 42 -2.76 45.04 -32.85
C ARG A 42 -2.79 45.84 -31.54
N GLY A 43 -1.83 45.51 -30.66
CA GLY A 43 -1.18 46.43 -29.71
C GLY A 43 -1.99 46.68 -28.44
N GLY A 44 -1.41 46.86 -27.25
CA GLY A 44 -0.03 47.01 -26.83
C GLY A 44 -0.04 47.57 -25.40
N ASP A 45 0.94 47.16 -24.60
CA ASP A 45 1.59 47.88 -23.50
C ASP A 45 0.85 48.42 -22.25
N VAL A 46 1.55 48.16 -21.14
CA VAL A 46 1.78 48.92 -19.88
C VAL A 46 0.66 49.17 -18.87
N GLY A 47 0.95 48.77 -17.62
CA GLY A 47 0.73 49.62 -16.44
C GLY A 47 -0.02 48.98 -15.26
N PRO A 48 0.56 48.95 -14.04
CA PRO A 48 -0.14 48.61 -12.80
C PRO A 48 -0.57 49.89 -12.08
N GLU A 49 -1.85 50.01 -11.68
CA GLU A 49 -2.25 50.97 -10.65
C GLU A 49 -3.35 50.42 -9.73
N ASP A 50 -3.01 50.56 -8.45
CA ASP A 50 -3.76 50.61 -7.21
C ASP A 50 -5.19 51.20 -7.26
N GLY A 51 -6.00 50.71 -6.31
CA GLY A 51 -6.83 51.58 -5.46
C GLY A 51 -8.22 51.95 -5.97
N GLY A 52 -9.26 51.49 -5.27
CA GLY A 52 -10.60 52.05 -5.44
C GLY A 52 -11.69 51.35 -4.65
N ALA A 53 -12.05 51.95 -3.51
CA ALA A 53 -13.22 51.63 -2.71
C ALA A 53 -14.53 52.13 -3.34
N GLY A 54 -15.65 51.51 -2.96
CA GLY A 54 -17.04 51.91 -3.28
C GLY A 54 -17.69 50.92 -4.24
N ASP A 55 -18.98 50.58 -4.16
CA ASP A 55 -20.11 51.03 -3.37
C ASP A 55 -21.20 49.96 -3.53
N ALA A 56 -22.08 49.87 -2.54
CA ALA A 56 -23.18 48.94 -2.43
C ALA A 56 -24.15 49.00 -3.61
N ARG A 57 -24.53 47.83 -4.15
CA ARG A 57 -25.87 47.61 -4.70
C ARG A 57 -26.40 46.23 -4.34
N THR A 58 -27.47 46.28 -3.57
CA THR A 58 -28.52 45.31 -3.36
C THR A 58 -29.02 44.78 -4.71
N ASP A 59 -28.97 43.46 -4.92
CA ASP A 59 -29.80 42.80 -5.93
C ASP A 59 -30.48 41.56 -5.32
N SER A 60 -31.80 41.71 -5.20
CA SER A 60 -32.88 40.74 -5.36
C SER A 60 -32.53 39.26 -5.15
N SER A 61 -32.89 38.75 -3.96
CA SER A 61 -33.10 37.32 -3.73
C SER A 61 -34.30 36.83 -4.55
N VAL A 62 -34.03 36.23 -5.72
CA VAL A 62 -35.00 35.37 -6.40
C VAL A 62 -34.95 34.01 -5.71
N THR A 63 -35.99 33.68 -4.94
CA THR A 63 -36.25 32.32 -4.49
C THR A 63 -36.78 31.50 -5.67
N PRO A 64 -36.08 30.46 -6.16
CA PRO A 64 -36.70 29.50 -7.04
C PRO A 64 -37.70 28.66 -6.21
N THR A 65 -38.99 28.92 -6.38
CA THR A 65 -40.02 27.92 -6.07
C THR A 65 -39.93 26.82 -7.12
N ASP A 66 -39.18 25.78 -6.80
CA ASP A 66 -39.20 24.53 -7.54
C ASP A 66 -40.50 23.78 -7.16
N SER A 67 -41.51 23.94 -8.01
CA SER A 67 -42.72 23.13 -7.98
C SER A 67 -42.36 21.76 -8.57
N ALA A 68 -41.92 20.85 -7.72
CA ALA A 68 -41.81 19.44 -8.06
C ALA A 68 -43.19 18.89 -8.46
N VAL A 69 -43.39 18.70 -9.75
CA VAL A 69 -44.50 17.91 -10.31
C VAL A 69 -44.22 16.46 -9.94
N VAL A 70 -44.95 15.93 -8.95
CA VAL A 70 -44.98 14.51 -8.62
C VAL A 70 -45.79 13.79 -9.70
N PRO A 71 -45.20 12.87 -10.50
CA PRO A 71 -45.98 12.04 -11.41
C PRO A 71 -46.94 11.15 -10.61
N PRO A 72 -48.18 10.92 -11.09
CA PRO A 72 -49.19 10.13 -10.38
C PRO A 72 -48.92 8.62 -10.32
N ASP A 73 -47.77 8.14 -10.81
CA ASP A 73 -47.40 6.73 -10.75
C ASP A 73 -46.34 6.54 -9.67
N GLY A 74 -46.81 6.21 -8.46
CA GLY A 74 -46.03 6.10 -7.22
C GLY A 74 -44.98 4.97 -7.18
N GLY A 75 -44.06 4.96 -8.13
CA GLY A 75 -42.78 4.27 -8.03
C GLY A 75 -41.69 5.31 -7.85
N CYS A 76 -41.14 5.45 -6.65
CA CYS A 76 -39.79 6.00 -6.54
C CYS A 76 -38.88 4.97 -7.20
N ASP A 77 -38.65 5.13 -8.50
CA ASP A 77 -37.61 4.42 -9.22
C ASP A 77 -36.29 4.94 -8.65
N THR A 78 -35.80 4.28 -7.61
CA THR A 78 -34.45 4.51 -7.12
C THR A 78 -33.51 3.92 -8.16
N SER A 79 -33.37 4.62 -9.28
CA SER A 79 -32.31 4.36 -10.23
C SER A 79 -31.02 4.63 -9.46
N THR A 80 -30.43 3.55 -8.95
CA THR A 80 -29.08 3.64 -8.40
C THR A 80 -28.21 3.96 -9.60
N PRO A 81 -27.57 5.14 -9.66
CA PRO A 81 -26.76 5.51 -10.82
C PRO A 81 -25.68 4.44 -10.96
N CYS A 82 -25.80 3.67 -12.03
CA CYS A 82 -24.78 2.73 -12.40
C CYS A 82 -23.69 3.52 -13.11
N PRO A 83 -22.48 3.68 -12.52
CA PRO A 83 -21.46 4.49 -13.18
C PRO A 83 -20.98 3.82 -14.49
N LEU A 84 -21.19 2.50 -14.64
CA LEU A 84 -20.94 1.73 -15.86
C LEU A 84 -22.03 1.87 -16.94
N GLY A 85 -23.08 2.64 -16.66
CA GLY A 85 -24.31 2.71 -17.46
C GLY A 85 -25.16 1.44 -17.36
N CYS A 86 -26.48 1.60 -17.40
CA CYS A 86 -27.39 0.46 -17.50
C CYS A 86 -27.24 -0.20 -18.89
N SER A 87 -26.97 -1.50 -18.94
CA SER A 87 -26.97 -2.27 -20.19
C SER A 87 -28.20 -3.17 -20.24
N VAL A 88 -28.99 -3.09 -21.32
CA VAL A 88 -30.09 -4.03 -21.55
C VAL A 88 -29.61 -5.43 -21.93
N ILE A 89 -28.36 -5.54 -22.39
CA ILE A 89 -27.72 -6.82 -22.75
C ILE A 89 -27.05 -7.44 -21.52
N ASP A 90 -26.59 -6.59 -20.60
CA ASP A 90 -25.98 -7.00 -19.34
C ASP A 90 -26.59 -6.20 -18.17
N PRO A 91 -27.81 -6.56 -17.73
CA PRO A 91 -28.47 -5.89 -16.61
C PRO A 91 -27.70 -6.06 -15.29
N GLY A 92 -26.70 -6.95 -15.25
CA GLY A 92 -25.78 -7.14 -14.12
C GLY A 92 -24.50 -6.31 -14.20
N ARG A 93 -24.27 -5.53 -15.26
CA ARG A 93 -23.00 -4.81 -15.48
C ARG A 93 -22.60 -3.96 -14.28
N CYS A 94 -23.57 -3.31 -13.65
CA CYS A 94 -23.42 -2.46 -12.48
C CYS A 94 -23.00 -3.21 -11.21
N SER A 95 -23.13 -4.53 -11.22
CA SER A 95 -22.64 -5.44 -10.17
C SER A 95 -21.32 -6.11 -10.54
N HIS A 96 -20.82 -5.91 -11.76
CA HIS A 96 -19.54 -6.48 -12.18
C HIS A 96 -18.40 -5.60 -11.68
N LEU A 97 -17.75 -6.05 -10.61
CA LEU A 97 -16.48 -5.51 -10.19
C LEU A 97 -15.47 -5.67 -11.35
N VAL A 98 -14.71 -4.61 -11.64
CA VAL A 98 -13.51 -4.69 -12.48
C VAL A 98 -12.31 -4.54 -11.55
N SER A 99 -11.47 -5.57 -11.45
CA SER A 99 -10.28 -5.51 -10.61
C SER A 99 -9.28 -4.58 -11.25
N SER A 100 -8.53 -3.88 -10.40
CA SER A 100 -7.71 -2.77 -10.87
C SER A 100 -6.39 -3.16 -11.52
N ASN A 101 -5.92 -4.39 -11.32
CA ASN A 101 -4.65 -4.87 -11.88
C ASN A 101 -4.78 -6.16 -12.69
N VAL A 102 -5.92 -6.86 -12.60
CA VAL A 102 -6.15 -8.14 -13.30
C VAL A 102 -7.54 -8.11 -13.92
N ASP A 103 -7.63 -8.53 -15.18
CA ASP A 103 -8.92 -8.61 -15.88
C ASP A 103 -9.78 -9.74 -15.29
N ILE A 104 -11.04 -9.41 -15.06
CA ILE A 104 -12.00 -10.31 -14.45
C ILE A 104 -12.71 -11.05 -15.59
N ASP A 105 -12.10 -12.16 -15.99
CA ASP A 105 -12.84 -13.26 -16.61
C ASP A 105 -13.01 -14.35 -15.55
N TYR A 106 -14.19 -14.35 -14.92
CA TYR A 106 -14.51 -15.32 -13.88
C TYR A 106 -14.73 -16.72 -14.44
N GLY A 107 -15.04 -16.91 -15.73
CA GLY A 107 -15.30 -18.22 -16.33
C GLY A 107 -16.19 -19.17 -15.49
N ALA A 108 -16.13 -20.47 -15.78
CA ALA A 108 -16.67 -21.50 -14.90
C ALA A 108 -15.59 -21.90 -13.88
N VAL A 109 -15.53 -21.21 -12.75
CA VAL A 109 -14.58 -21.47 -11.67
C VAL A 109 -15.22 -22.22 -10.50
N ALA A 110 -14.46 -23.14 -9.89
CA ALA A 110 -14.88 -23.88 -8.71
C ALA A 110 -14.63 -23.07 -7.42
N ASP A 111 -15.22 -23.52 -6.32
CA ASP A 111 -14.84 -23.03 -4.99
C ASP A 111 -13.47 -23.58 -4.60
N VAL A 112 -12.67 -22.76 -3.92
CA VAL A 112 -11.36 -23.12 -3.39
C VAL A 112 -11.40 -23.02 -1.87
N MET A 113 -11.15 -24.15 -1.20
CA MET A 113 -10.95 -24.22 0.24
C MET A 113 -9.48 -24.56 0.51
N ILE A 114 -8.80 -23.70 1.26
CA ILE A 114 -7.42 -23.92 1.72
C ILE A 114 -7.50 -24.25 3.21
N ASP A 115 -7.42 -25.54 3.53
CA ASP A 115 -7.60 -26.11 4.87
C ASP A 115 -6.29 -26.61 5.50
N SER A 116 -5.18 -26.43 4.77
CA SER A 116 -3.83 -26.80 5.19
C SER A 116 -2.84 -25.75 4.69
N ASN A 117 -1.70 -25.66 5.38
CA ASN A 117 -0.64 -24.71 5.01
C ASN A 117 -0.20 -24.97 3.57
N VAL A 118 -0.08 -23.89 2.80
CA VAL A 118 0.35 -23.95 1.40
C VAL A 118 1.44 -22.93 1.18
N ASP A 119 2.39 -23.29 0.32
CA ASP A 119 3.43 -22.39 -0.16
C ASP A 119 3.19 -22.12 -1.65
N ILE A 120 3.11 -20.84 -2.01
CA ILE A 120 2.87 -20.35 -3.36
C ILE A 120 4.14 -19.63 -3.83
N ASP A 121 4.79 -20.18 -4.86
CA ASP A 121 5.89 -19.53 -5.56
C ASP A 121 5.32 -18.75 -6.75
N THR A 122 5.31 -17.43 -6.65
CA THR A 122 4.84 -16.52 -7.69
C THR A 122 5.80 -16.40 -8.86
N THR A 123 7.05 -16.88 -8.75
CA THR A 123 8.00 -16.90 -9.88
C THR A 123 7.56 -17.92 -10.93
N SER A 124 7.19 -19.12 -10.47
CA SER A 124 6.61 -20.17 -11.31
C SER A 124 5.07 -20.13 -11.37
N CYS A 125 4.46 -19.30 -10.52
CA CYS A 125 3.04 -19.26 -10.22
C CYS A 125 2.46 -20.65 -9.92
N SER A 126 3.04 -21.32 -8.94
CA SER A 126 2.67 -22.68 -8.52
C SER A 126 2.42 -22.75 -7.01
N GLY A 127 1.58 -23.70 -6.57
CA GLY A 127 1.14 -23.79 -5.16
C GLY A 127 0.27 -25.02 -4.89
N GLY A 128 0.74 -26.20 -5.28
CA GLY A 128 -0.02 -27.45 -5.16
C GLY A 128 -1.10 -27.60 -6.21
N SER A 129 -2.32 -27.98 -5.80
CA SER A 129 -3.48 -28.16 -6.69
C SER A 129 -4.31 -26.89 -6.88
N LEU A 130 -3.83 -25.74 -6.42
CA LEU A 130 -4.53 -24.47 -6.55
C LEU A 130 -4.60 -24.03 -8.03
N PRO A 131 -5.73 -23.49 -8.50
CA PRO A 131 -5.90 -22.97 -9.86
C PRO A 131 -5.18 -21.63 -10.02
N LEU A 132 -3.85 -21.68 -10.03
CA LEU A 132 -2.94 -20.55 -10.21
C LEU A 132 -2.59 -20.36 -11.69
N ALA A 133 -2.56 -19.11 -12.13
CA ALA A 133 -2.11 -18.74 -13.47
C ALA A 133 -1.38 -17.39 -13.45
N MET A 134 -0.39 -17.25 -14.33
CA MET A 134 0.27 -15.96 -14.54
C MET A 134 -0.59 -15.08 -15.47
N ASP A 135 -0.92 -13.87 -15.04
CA ASP A 135 -1.64 -12.88 -15.83
C ASP A 135 -0.91 -11.53 -15.73
N SER A 136 -0.43 -11.02 -16.87
CA SER A 136 0.22 -9.71 -16.95
C SER A 136 1.37 -9.50 -15.94
N GLY A 137 2.05 -10.58 -15.56
CA GLY A 137 3.15 -10.58 -14.58
C GLY A 137 2.72 -10.67 -13.11
N ILE A 138 1.44 -10.96 -12.85
CA ILE A 138 0.87 -11.23 -11.52
C ILE A 138 0.52 -12.71 -11.44
N CYS A 139 0.85 -13.36 -10.33
CA CYS A 139 0.39 -14.72 -10.07
C CYS A 139 -1.03 -14.68 -9.47
N VAL A 140 -1.99 -15.26 -10.18
CA VAL A 140 -3.41 -15.12 -9.88
C VAL A 140 -4.03 -16.45 -9.47
N LEU A 141 -4.64 -16.50 -8.30
CA LEU A 141 -5.57 -17.55 -7.89
C LEU A 141 -6.99 -17.18 -8.33
N ARG A 142 -7.62 -17.96 -9.22
CA ARG A 142 -9.00 -17.71 -9.69
C ARG A 142 -9.97 -18.74 -9.11
N ALA A 143 -11.06 -18.30 -8.50
CA ALA A 143 -12.08 -19.17 -7.93
C ALA A 143 -13.48 -18.52 -7.95
N ARG A 144 -14.53 -19.28 -7.63
CA ARG A 144 -15.85 -18.70 -7.37
C ARG A 144 -15.89 -18.09 -5.97
N THR A 145 -15.56 -18.91 -4.97
CA THR A 145 -15.31 -18.48 -3.59
C THR A 145 -13.93 -18.95 -3.16
N VAL A 146 -13.27 -18.19 -2.29
CA VAL A 146 -12.03 -18.60 -1.63
C VAL A 146 -12.23 -18.57 -0.13
N THR A 147 -11.94 -19.69 0.53
CA THR A 147 -11.92 -19.77 2.00
C THR A 147 -10.56 -20.24 2.46
N ILE A 148 -9.89 -19.44 3.30
CA ILE A 148 -8.66 -19.82 4.00
C ILE A 148 -9.05 -20.13 5.45
N ALA A 149 -8.99 -21.41 5.84
CA ALA A 149 -9.43 -21.84 7.15
C ALA A 149 -8.58 -21.25 8.29
N SER A 150 -9.12 -21.23 9.50
CA SER A 150 -8.38 -20.76 10.68
C SER A 150 -7.13 -21.62 10.92
N ALA A 151 -6.09 -20.99 11.46
CA ALA A 151 -4.75 -21.58 11.69
C ALA A 151 -4.00 -22.05 10.43
N VAL A 152 -4.54 -21.83 9.22
CA VAL A 152 -3.82 -22.06 7.96
C VAL A 152 -2.96 -20.84 7.62
N ILE A 153 -1.76 -21.09 7.12
CA ILE A 153 -0.87 -20.08 6.54
C ILE A 153 -0.71 -20.36 5.04
N VAL A 154 -1.16 -19.41 4.23
CA VAL A 154 -0.86 -19.30 2.80
C VAL A 154 0.39 -18.44 2.69
N ARG A 155 1.54 -19.10 2.58
CA ARG A 155 2.80 -18.39 2.35
C ARG A 155 2.96 -18.11 0.87
N VAL A 156 3.33 -16.88 0.55
CA VAL A 156 3.50 -16.42 -0.82
C VAL A 156 4.88 -15.80 -0.94
N HIS A 157 5.68 -16.27 -1.89
CA HIS A 157 7.04 -15.79 -2.15
C HIS A 157 7.31 -15.81 -3.65
N GLY A 158 8.39 -15.16 -4.09
CA GLY A 158 8.78 -15.14 -5.51
C GLY A 158 8.79 -13.74 -6.12
N ALA A 159 9.03 -13.66 -7.43
CA ALA A 159 9.28 -12.38 -8.09
C ALA A 159 8.03 -11.59 -8.49
N ALA A 160 6.89 -12.26 -8.70
CA ALA A 160 5.66 -11.62 -9.15
C ALA A 160 4.74 -11.24 -7.98
N PRO A 161 3.96 -10.14 -8.08
CA PRO A 161 2.85 -9.87 -7.17
C PRO A 161 1.84 -11.03 -7.14
N PHE A 162 1.05 -11.11 -6.07
CA PHE A 162 0.02 -12.14 -5.91
C PHE A 162 -1.37 -11.53 -5.87
N ALA A 163 -2.31 -12.15 -6.59
CA ALA A 163 -3.72 -11.75 -6.57
C ALA A 163 -4.63 -12.96 -6.35
N VAL A 164 -5.70 -12.75 -5.59
CA VAL A 164 -6.84 -13.67 -5.49
C VAL A 164 -8.04 -13.00 -6.13
N LEU A 165 -8.62 -13.65 -7.15
CA LEU A 165 -9.84 -13.22 -7.80
C LEU A 165 -10.96 -14.23 -7.50
N ALA A 166 -12.01 -13.75 -6.83
CA ALA A 166 -13.19 -14.55 -6.52
C ALA A 166 -14.45 -13.96 -7.17
N ALA A 167 -15.21 -14.77 -7.88
CA ALA A 167 -16.47 -14.32 -8.49
C ALA A 167 -17.51 -13.86 -7.46
N ASP A 168 -17.50 -14.46 -6.27
CA ASP A 168 -18.44 -14.16 -5.19
C ASP A 168 -17.73 -13.60 -3.96
N GLY A 169 -17.18 -14.47 -3.09
CA GLY A 169 -16.66 -14.07 -1.78
C GLY A 169 -15.26 -14.59 -1.49
N ILE A 170 -14.52 -13.82 -0.69
CA ILE A 170 -13.25 -14.25 -0.07
C ILE A 170 -13.40 -14.20 1.44
N GLN A 171 -13.20 -15.34 2.11
CA GLN A 171 -13.10 -15.47 3.56
C GLN A 171 -11.66 -15.82 3.96
N VAL A 172 -11.06 -15.03 4.84
CA VAL A 172 -9.73 -15.27 5.38
C VAL A 172 -9.81 -15.40 6.89
N ASP A 173 -9.85 -16.63 7.39
CA ASP A 173 -9.76 -16.94 8.83
C ASP A 173 -8.33 -17.34 9.24
N GLY A 174 -7.51 -17.74 8.28
CA GLY A 174 -6.06 -17.97 8.41
C GLY A 174 -5.21 -16.76 8.03
N VAL A 175 -3.96 -16.98 7.63
CA VAL A 175 -3.01 -15.91 7.29
C VAL A 175 -2.57 -16.02 5.83
N VAL A 176 -2.62 -14.91 5.10
CA VAL A 176 -1.88 -14.72 3.84
C VAL A 176 -0.58 -14.00 4.17
N ASP A 177 0.55 -14.72 4.06
CA ASP A 177 1.89 -14.22 4.38
C ASP A 177 2.70 -13.95 3.12
N ALA A 178 2.79 -12.67 2.76
CA ALA A 178 3.60 -12.13 1.67
C ALA A 178 4.70 -11.20 2.19
N ALA A 179 5.14 -11.39 3.44
CA ALA A 179 6.24 -10.61 4.01
C ALA A 179 7.59 -11.00 3.37
N ALA A 180 8.50 -10.03 3.31
CA ALA A 180 9.91 -10.28 3.11
C ALA A 180 10.53 -10.94 4.35
N ARG A 181 11.65 -11.63 4.18
CA ARG A 181 12.43 -12.25 5.27
C ARG A 181 13.92 -11.93 5.14
N GLY A 182 14.42 -11.10 6.04
CA GLY A 182 15.75 -10.51 5.93
C GLY A 182 15.94 -9.90 4.54
N ARG A 183 16.80 -10.50 3.72
CA ARG A 183 17.14 -10.03 2.37
C ARG A 183 16.21 -10.55 1.27
N GLU A 184 15.42 -11.58 1.56
CA GLU A 184 14.52 -12.19 0.59
C GLU A 184 13.26 -11.31 0.47
N PRO A 185 12.99 -10.71 -0.70
CA PRO A 185 11.81 -9.89 -0.88
C PRO A 185 10.53 -10.75 -0.86
N GLY A 186 9.42 -10.11 -0.49
CA GLY A 186 8.09 -10.70 -0.70
C GLY A 186 7.68 -10.71 -2.19
N PRO A 187 6.54 -11.32 -2.53
CA PRO A 187 6.04 -11.40 -3.92
C PRO A 187 5.89 -10.02 -4.56
N GLY A 188 6.63 -9.75 -5.63
CA GLY A 188 6.63 -8.43 -6.30
C GLY A 188 7.36 -7.33 -5.53
N GLY A 189 7.96 -7.65 -4.38
CA GLY A 189 8.89 -6.79 -3.65
C GLY A 189 10.27 -6.79 -4.30
N ARG A 190 11.04 -5.74 -4.02
CA ARG A 190 12.33 -5.55 -4.69
C ARG A 190 13.48 -6.10 -3.87
N SER A 191 14.47 -6.63 -4.59
CA SER A 191 15.78 -6.99 -4.05
C SER A 191 16.84 -6.08 -4.65
N ARG A 192 18.00 -6.01 -3.99
CA ARG A 192 19.18 -5.26 -4.49
C ARG A 192 19.62 -5.64 -5.91
N ALA A 193 19.30 -6.85 -6.38
CA ALA A 193 19.67 -7.31 -7.71
C ALA A 193 18.83 -6.66 -8.84
N MET A 194 17.69 -6.05 -8.50
CA MET A 194 16.74 -5.48 -9.47
C MET A 194 17.05 -4.03 -9.87
N GLY A 195 18.18 -3.48 -9.44
CA GLY A 195 18.55 -2.07 -9.67
C GLY A 195 18.12 -1.16 -8.52
N THR A 196 18.11 0.14 -8.78
CA THR A 196 17.72 1.18 -7.82
C THR A 196 16.61 2.04 -8.42
N ASP A 197 15.47 2.15 -7.72
CA ASP A 197 14.45 3.18 -7.97
C ASP A 197 14.39 4.15 -6.78
N ALA A 198 13.46 5.09 -6.80
CA ALA A 198 13.34 6.14 -5.79
C ALA A 198 12.95 5.62 -4.39
N GLU A 199 12.32 4.45 -4.36
CA GLU A 199 11.83 3.76 -3.17
C GLU A 199 12.90 2.86 -2.53
N ASP A 200 14.01 2.60 -3.22
CA ASP A 200 15.08 1.78 -2.67
C ASP A 200 16.02 2.59 -1.77
N GLY A 201 16.44 1.97 -0.67
CA GLY A 201 17.45 2.50 0.22
C GLY A 201 18.79 2.65 -0.49
N THR A 202 19.49 3.73 -0.18
CA THR A 202 20.83 4.02 -0.70
C THR A 202 21.88 3.42 0.22
N GLY A 203 22.94 2.87 -0.37
CA GLY A 203 24.04 2.30 0.40
C GLY A 203 24.83 3.37 1.17
N GLY A 204 25.44 2.97 2.27
CA GLY A 204 26.36 3.81 3.06
C GLY A 204 27.55 4.32 2.25
N ARG A 205 28.36 5.19 2.87
CA ARG A 205 29.54 5.81 2.26
C ARG A 205 30.81 5.49 3.05
N HIS A 206 31.91 5.29 2.32
CA HIS A 206 33.27 5.11 2.86
C HIS A 206 34.17 6.27 2.43
N THR A 207 35.11 6.68 3.30
CA THR A 207 36.19 7.61 2.93
C THR A 207 37.51 6.90 2.81
N SER A 208 38.29 7.24 1.79
CA SER A 208 39.60 6.63 1.52
C SER A 208 40.65 6.82 2.63
N SER A 209 40.40 7.68 3.61
CA SER A 209 41.36 8.06 4.66
C SER A 209 41.00 7.60 6.07
N GLY A 210 39.90 6.86 6.26
CA GLY A 210 39.40 6.49 7.60
C GLY A 210 38.78 5.10 7.67
N VAL A 211 38.51 4.66 8.90
CA VAL A 211 37.82 3.40 9.22
C VAL A 211 36.32 3.63 9.51
N ALA A 212 35.84 4.86 9.27
CA ALA A 212 34.48 5.29 9.58
C ALA A 212 33.60 5.26 8.32
N ASP A 213 32.56 4.45 8.38
CA ASP A 213 31.58 4.22 7.33
C ASP A 213 30.19 4.67 7.76
N SER A 214 29.46 5.35 6.89
CA SER A 214 28.08 5.71 7.21
C SER A 214 27.12 4.53 6.99
N GLY A 215 26.02 4.52 7.71
CA GLY A 215 25.01 3.47 7.59
C GLY A 215 24.23 3.54 6.27
N GLY A 216 23.73 2.38 5.82
CA GLY A 216 22.76 2.30 4.72
C GLY A 216 21.38 2.80 5.15
N SER A 217 20.64 3.39 4.21
CA SER A 217 19.30 3.93 4.52
C SER A 217 18.19 2.91 4.36
N GLY A 218 17.07 3.12 5.04
CA GLY A 218 15.87 2.32 4.86
C GLY A 218 15.19 2.61 3.51
N ALA A 219 14.45 1.62 3.01
CA ALA A 219 13.60 1.77 1.83
C ALA A 219 12.29 2.48 2.15
N GLY A 220 11.57 2.96 1.14
CA GLY A 220 10.27 3.62 1.25
C GLY A 220 9.19 2.89 0.44
N LEU A 221 7.92 3.19 0.71
CA LEU A 221 6.82 2.93 -0.21
C LEU A 221 5.68 3.93 0.05
N CYS A 222 4.86 3.72 1.08
CA CYS A 222 3.89 4.71 1.52
C CYS A 222 4.44 5.58 2.66
N GLY A 223 5.27 5.00 3.53
CA GLY A 223 6.17 5.74 4.40
C GLY A 223 7.55 5.89 3.76
N SER A 224 8.26 6.94 4.14
CA SER A 224 9.66 7.15 3.78
C SER A 224 10.57 6.25 4.60
N GLY A 225 11.73 5.89 4.05
CA GLY A 225 12.75 5.17 4.78
C GLY A 225 13.54 6.07 5.71
N GLY A 226 14.06 5.51 6.79
CA GLY A 226 14.96 6.20 7.71
C GLY A 226 16.33 6.47 7.09
N LYS A 227 16.92 7.61 7.42
CA LYS A 227 18.33 7.92 7.10
C LYS A 227 19.25 6.89 7.78
N GLY A 228 20.35 6.50 7.14
CA GLY A 228 21.43 5.81 7.84
C GLY A 228 22.08 6.71 8.89
N GLY A 229 22.75 6.11 9.87
CA GLY A 229 23.54 6.84 10.86
C GLY A 229 24.80 7.47 10.25
N ASP A 230 25.19 8.62 10.79
CA ASP A 230 26.43 9.29 10.47
C ASP A 230 27.63 8.54 11.09
N ALA A 231 28.73 8.49 10.34
CA ALA A 231 29.99 7.93 10.82
C ALA A 231 30.72 8.96 11.73
N GLY A 232 31.47 8.48 12.72
CA GLY A 232 32.22 9.34 13.64
C GLY A 232 33.62 9.73 13.16
N GLY A 233 34.33 10.54 13.96
CA GLY A 233 35.74 10.91 13.74
C GLY A 233 35.99 12.05 12.74
N ASN A 234 37.28 12.32 12.45
CA ASN A 234 37.76 13.47 11.65
C ASN A 234 37.43 13.43 10.15
N GLY A 235 36.55 12.53 9.72
CA GLY A 235 36.09 12.39 8.32
C GLY A 235 34.60 12.10 8.20
N SER A 236 33.82 12.45 9.24
CA SER A 236 32.40 12.11 9.41
C SER A 236 31.63 12.07 8.09
N GLN A 237 31.19 10.87 7.73
CA GLN A 237 30.35 10.66 6.58
C GLN A 237 28.91 10.78 6.99
N THR A 238 28.16 11.55 6.21
CA THR A 238 26.73 11.57 6.36
C THR A 238 26.15 10.20 5.98
N GLY A 239 25.27 9.71 6.84
CA GLY A 239 24.38 8.61 6.61
C GLY A 239 23.66 8.74 5.29
N ALA A 240 23.48 7.60 4.64
CA ALA A 240 22.73 7.53 3.41
C ALA A 240 21.32 8.12 3.61
N ALA A 241 20.83 8.91 2.65
CA ALA A 241 19.51 9.51 2.76
C ALA A 241 18.42 8.44 2.67
N GLY A 242 17.39 8.56 3.50
CA GLY A 242 16.20 7.72 3.44
C GLY A 242 15.54 7.71 2.07
N ALA A 243 15.05 6.56 1.64
CA ALA A 243 14.30 6.47 0.38
C ALA A 243 12.96 7.22 0.48
N MET A 244 12.50 7.76 -0.65
CA MET A 244 11.29 8.56 -0.66
C MET A 244 10.05 7.66 -0.59
N ALA A 245 8.99 8.17 0.05
CA ALA A 245 7.66 7.62 -0.13
C ALA A 245 7.11 8.01 -1.51
N LEU A 246 6.38 7.10 -2.14
CA LEU A 246 5.45 7.43 -3.22
C LEU A 246 4.32 8.33 -2.74
N GLY A 247 4.03 8.26 -1.43
CA GLY A 247 3.12 9.16 -0.75
C GLY A 247 1.65 8.94 -1.10
N GLY A 248 0.88 10.01 -0.88
CA GLY A 248 -0.58 10.09 -0.92
C GLY A 248 -1.28 9.70 -2.25
N SER A 249 -0.55 9.62 -3.35
CA SER A 249 -1.13 9.43 -4.68
C SER A 249 -1.10 7.98 -5.16
N PHE A 250 -0.30 7.11 -4.54
CA PHE A 250 -0.25 5.71 -4.92
C PHE A 250 -1.56 5.01 -4.54
N ASP A 251 -2.24 4.45 -5.54
CA ASP A 251 -3.55 3.84 -5.43
C ASP A 251 -3.51 2.30 -5.58
N GLY A 252 -2.31 1.72 -5.66
CA GLY A 252 -2.12 0.29 -5.86
C GLY A 252 -1.95 -0.13 -7.33
N ARG A 253 -1.83 0.82 -8.27
CA ARG A 253 -1.57 0.55 -9.69
C ARG A 253 -0.22 1.13 -10.16
N PRO A 254 0.63 0.34 -10.84
CA PRO A 254 0.54 -1.13 -10.93
C PRO A 254 0.70 -1.78 -9.55
N LEU A 255 0.20 -3.02 -9.39
CA LEU A 255 0.43 -3.82 -8.19
C LEU A 255 1.93 -4.14 -8.07
N ARG A 256 2.59 -3.60 -7.05
CA ARG A 256 4.03 -3.79 -6.80
C ARG A 256 4.33 -3.75 -5.31
N GLY A 257 5.37 -4.47 -4.88
CA GLY A 257 5.79 -4.52 -3.49
C GLY A 257 6.64 -3.32 -3.07
N GLY A 258 7.25 -3.43 -1.89
CA GLY A 258 8.16 -2.43 -1.32
C GLY A 258 9.55 -2.43 -1.97
N GLY A 259 10.30 -1.37 -1.69
CA GLY A 259 11.72 -1.21 -2.03
C GLY A 259 12.63 -1.95 -1.06
N HIS A 260 13.88 -2.21 -1.50
CA HIS A 260 14.88 -2.85 -0.65
C HIS A 260 15.69 -1.84 0.16
N GLY A 261 16.18 -2.22 1.34
CA GLY A 261 17.06 -1.38 2.16
C GLY A 261 18.44 -1.19 1.52
N GLY A 262 19.10 -0.09 1.88
CA GLY A 262 20.45 0.24 1.47
C GLY A 262 21.48 -0.61 2.21
N GLY A 263 22.47 -1.15 1.50
CA GLY A 263 23.56 -1.90 2.14
C GLY A 263 24.48 -0.98 2.97
N GLY A 264 25.05 -1.54 4.03
CA GLY A 264 26.17 -0.92 4.72
C GLY A 264 27.43 -0.87 3.85
N ARG A 265 28.50 -0.31 4.41
CA ARG A 265 29.83 -0.26 3.81
C ARG A 265 30.85 -0.94 4.71
N ASP A 266 31.90 -1.40 4.07
CA ASP A 266 33.14 -1.78 4.71
C ASP A 266 34.28 -1.17 3.88
N ARG A 267 35.45 -1.04 4.48
CA ARG A 267 36.69 -0.55 3.86
C ARG A 267 37.02 -1.27 2.55
N THR A 268 36.72 -2.57 2.48
CA THR A 268 37.08 -3.39 1.32
C THR A 268 35.99 -3.50 0.27
N GLY A 269 34.78 -2.99 0.52
CA GLY A 269 33.70 -3.06 -0.45
C GLY A 269 32.28 -2.93 0.15
N PRO A 270 31.29 -3.62 -0.44
CA PRO A 270 29.94 -3.61 0.12
C PRO A 270 29.95 -4.32 1.49
N GLY A 271 29.40 -3.66 2.51
CA GLY A 271 29.23 -4.23 3.84
C GLY A 271 27.96 -5.09 3.92
N ALA A 272 27.30 -5.03 5.08
CA ALA A 272 26.03 -5.71 5.30
C ALA A 272 24.99 -5.42 4.21
N ALA A 273 24.17 -6.41 3.90
CA ALA A 273 23.08 -6.25 2.94
C ALA A 273 21.83 -5.68 3.63
N GLY A 274 21.14 -4.76 2.94
CA GLY A 274 19.85 -4.27 3.39
C GLY A 274 18.74 -5.31 3.26
N GLY A 275 17.62 -5.06 3.93
CA GLY A 275 16.45 -5.92 3.91
C GLY A 275 15.68 -5.89 2.59
N GLY A 276 14.96 -6.97 2.26
CA GLY A 276 14.10 -7.06 1.08
C GLY A 276 12.81 -6.28 1.25
N GLY A 277 12.25 -5.76 0.15
CA GLY A 277 10.95 -5.09 0.18
C GLY A 277 9.79 -6.08 0.37
N GLY A 278 8.76 -5.69 1.13
CA GLY A 278 7.57 -6.50 1.37
C GLY A 278 6.78 -6.77 0.08
N GLY A 279 5.98 -7.83 0.07
CA GLY A 279 5.24 -8.24 -1.13
C GLY A 279 4.00 -7.41 -1.45
N ALA A 280 3.40 -7.65 -2.61
CA ALA A 280 2.13 -7.07 -3.01
C ALA A 280 1.06 -8.14 -3.16
N VAL A 281 -0.03 -7.94 -2.44
CA VAL A 281 -1.19 -8.82 -2.40
C VAL A 281 -2.44 -8.03 -2.78
N GLN A 282 -3.19 -8.56 -3.74
CA GLN A 282 -4.54 -8.09 -4.05
C GLN A 282 -5.56 -9.18 -3.76
N LEU A 283 -6.60 -8.85 -3.01
CA LEU A 283 -7.80 -9.68 -2.87
C LEU A 283 -8.95 -8.94 -3.56
N SER A 284 -9.55 -9.57 -4.57
CA SER A 284 -10.68 -9.00 -5.30
C SER A 284 -11.85 -9.99 -5.33
N ALA A 285 -13.03 -9.53 -4.91
CA ALA A 285 -14.23 -10.37 -4.83
C ALA A 285 -15.46 -9.65 -5.37
N GLY A 286 -16.26 -10.35 -6.19
CA GLY A 286 -17.47 -9.77 -6.79
C GLY A 286 -18.55 -9.32 -5.79
N ARG A 287 -18.59 -9.88 -4.58
CA ARG A 287 -19.58 -9.54 -3.54
C ARG A 287 -18.94 -9.04 -2.26
N GLU A 288 -18.07 -9.84 -1.63
CA GLU A 288 -17.51 -9.49 -0.32
C GLU A 288 -16.11 -10.05 -0.04
N ILE A 289 -15.33 -9.30 0.73
CA ILE A 289 -14.11 -9.78 1.38
C ILE A 289 -14.31 -9.68 2.89
N VAL A 290 -14.06 -10.79 3.59
CA VAL A 290 -14.11 -10.86 5.04
C VAL A 290 -12.79 -11.38 5.57
N ILE A 291 -12.10 -10.55 6.36
CA ILE A 291 -10.95 -10.97 7.17
C ILE A 291 -11.48 -11.28 8.56
N GLY A 292 -11.60 -12.58 8.88
CA GLY A 292 -12.10 -13.06 10.16
C GLY A 292 -11.23 -12.62 11.35
N ALA A 293 -11.72 -12.80 12.58
CA ALA A 293 -11.04 -12.31 13.78
C ALA A 293 -9.64 -12.93 14.00
N THR A 294 -9.44 -14.18 13.58
CA THR A 294 -8.12 -14.85 13.59
C THR A 294 -7.34 -14.63 12.30
N GLY A 295 -7.98 -14.03 11.29
CA GLY A 295 -7.47 -13.87 9.96
C GLY A 295 -6.45 -12.74 9.84
N GLY A 296 -5.57 -12.83 8.85
CA GLY A 296 -4.70 -11.71 8.52
C GLY A 296 -4.09 -11.74 7.13
N VAL A 297 -3.70 -10.57 6.66
CA VAL A 297 -2.89 -10.39 5.46
C VAL A 297 -1.65 -9.60 5.85
N ILE A 298 -0.47 -10.12 5.52
CA ILE A 298 0.80 -9.46 5.82
C ILE A 298 1.68 -9.28 4.59
N ALA A 299 2.25 -8.08 4.46
CA ALA A 299 3.18 -7.66 3.43
C ALA A 299 4.34 -6.86 4.08
N GLY A 300 4.92 -7.39 5.15
CA GLY A 300 6.00 -6.70 5.88
C GLY A 300 7.32 -6.65 5.11
N GLY A 301 8.13 -5.62 5.34
CA GLY A 301 9.50 -5.51 4.82
C GLY A 301 10.51 -6.31 5.65
N GLY A 302 11.63 -6.69 5.06
CA GLY A 302 12.67 -7.46 5.73
C GLY A 302 13.64 -6.57 6.52
N GLY A 303 14.19 -7.10 7.60
CA GLY A 303 15.21 -6.44 8.42
C GLY A 303 16.57 -6.36 7.73
N GLY A 304 17.33 -5.31 8.04
CA GLY A 304 18.72 -5.17 7.60
C GLY A 304 19.61 -6.22 8.25
N VAL A 305 20.56 -6.78 7.49
CA VAL A 305 21.53 -7.76 8.04
C VAL A 305 22.54 -7.02 8.92
N GLY A 306 22.86 -7.61 10.07
CA GLY A 306 23.93 -7.12 10.94
C GLY A 306 25.28 -7.04 10.22
N ALA A 307 26.05 -6.00 10.50
CA ALA A 307 27.42 -5.93 9.99
C ALA A 307 28.29 -7.00 10.64
N SER A 308 29.15 -7.62 9.82
CA SER A 308 30.15 -8.58 10.32
C SER A 308 31.43 -7.85 10.70
N GLN A 309 32.08 -8.33 11.76
CA GLN A 309 33.46 -7.96 12.08
C GLN A 309 34.41 -8.42 10.97
N SER A 310 35.48 -7.67 10.71
CA SER A 310 36.65 -8.23 10.04
C SER A 310 37.66 -8.73 11.06
N SER A 311 38.54 -9.65 10.64
CA SER A 311 39.65 -10.14 11.47
C SER A 311 40.78 -9.11 11.67
N SER A 312 40.63 -7.90 11.14
CA SER A 312 41.59 -6.80 11.32
C SER A 312 40.97 -5.71 12.16
N ASP A 313 41.77 -5.13 13.07
CA ASP A 313 41.35 -4.10 14.03
C ASP A 313 40.75 -2.83 13.39
N ASP A 314 40.89 -2.67 12.07
CA ASP A 314 40.63 -1.44 11.34
C ASP A 314 39.48 -1.53 10.31
N ALA A 315 38.81 -2.67 10.14
CA ALA A 315 37.73 -2.81 9.17
C ALA A 315 36.50 -3.42 9.83
N VAL A 316 35.55 -2.58 10.22
CA VAL A 316 34.24 -3.00 10.72
C VAL A 316 33.20 -2.51 9.72
N GLY A 317 32.18 -3.32 9.44
CA GLY A 317 31.11 -2.91 8.54
C GLY A 317 30.11 -1.96 9.21
N SER A 318 29.52 -1.03 8.46
CA SER A 318 28.40 -0.20 8.89
C SER A 318 27.06 -0.94 8.79
N GLY A 319 26.06 -0.46 9.54
CA GLY A 319 24.72 -1.05 9.54
C GLY A 319 24.01 -0.89 8.20
N ALA A 320 23.21 -1.90 7.82
CA ALA A 320 22.38 -1.90 6.63
C ALA A 320 20.94 -1.49 6.95
N GLY A 321 20.27 -0.83 6.01
CA GLY A 321 18.90 -0.37 6.19
C GLY A 321 17.85 -1.49 6.05
N GLY A 322 16.68 -1.28 6.65
CA GLY A 322 15.50 -2.14 6.51
C GLY A 322 14.77 -1.94 5.19
N GLY A 323 14.13 -3.00 4.68
CA GLY A 323 13.25 -2.94 3.52
C GLY A 323 11.88 -2.33 3.88
N SER A 324 11.21 -1.68 2.92
CA SER A 324 9.89 -1.12 3.19
C SER A 324 8.80 -2.19 3.19
N GLY A 325 7.68 -1.90 3.84
CA GLY A 325 6.48 -2.72 3.71
C GLY A 325 5.95 -2.68 2.27
N GLY A 326 5.11 -3.66 1.93
CA GLY A 326 4.54 -3.83 0.61
C GLY A 326 3.10 -3.32 0.48
N VAL A 327 2.31 -3.92 -0.39
CA VAL A 327 0.94 -3.46 -0.70
C VAL A 327 -0.08 -4.51 -0.33
N ILE A 328 -1.12 -4.10 0.40
CA ILE A 328 -2.33 -4.87 0.61
C ILE A 328 -3.48 -4.12 -0.07
N LEU A 329 -4.06 -4.70 -1.12
CA LEU A 329 -5.17 -4.14 -1.86
C LEU A 329 -6.41 -5.03 -1.72
N LEU A 330 -7.50 -4.49 -1.18
CA LEU A 330 -8.78 -5.19 -1.04
C LEU A 330 -9.82 -4.52 -1.94
N GLU A 331 -10.40 -5.24 -2.90
CA GLU A 331 -11.40 -4.71 -3.83
C GLU A 331 -12.66 -5.58 -3.82
N ALA A 332 -13.73 -5.09 -3.21
CA ALA A 332 -15.04 -5.76 -3.22
C ALA A 332 -16.14 -4.76 -2.88
N PRO A 333 -17.40 -5.00 -3.29
CA PRO A 333 -18.51 -4.13 -2.88
C PRO A 333 -18.57 -3.90 -1.38
N THR A 334 -18.34 -4.96 -0.59
CA THR A 334 -18.22 -4.90 0.87
C THR A 334 -16.90 -5.50 1.32
N VAL A 335 -16.20 -4.80 2.23
CA VAL A 335 -14.99 -5.30 2.89
C VAL A 335 -15.18 -5.20 4.40
N THR A 336 -15.05 -6.33 5.10
CA THR A 336 -15.11 -6.40 6.56
C THR A 336 -13.78 -6.92 7.10
N VAL A 337 -13.22 -6.24 8.12
CA VAL A 337 -11.94 -6.63 8.71
C VAL A 337 -12.10 -6.74 10.23
N ALA A 338 -12.26 -7.95 10.73
CA ALA A 338 -12.19 -8.25 12.16
C ALA A 338 -10.77 -8.62 12.60
N GLY A 339 -9.96 -9.16 11.68
CA GLY A 339 -8.58 -9.59 11.90
C GLY A 339 -7.53 -8.50 11.69
N ARG A 340 -6.44 -8.84 10.98
CA ARG A 340 -5.25 -7.98 10.85
C ARG A 340 -4.89 -7.68 9.39
N LEU A 341 -4.64 -6.42 9.07
CA LEU A 341 -3.95 -6.00 7.84
C LEU A 341 -2.61 -5.37 8.24
N TRP A 342 -1.50 -5.91 7.73
CA TRP A 342 -0.17 -5.59 8.28
C TRP A 342 0.87 -5.44 7.17
N ALA A 343 1.37 -4.22 6.93
CA ALA A 343 2.43 -3.91 5.99
C ALA A 343 3.49 -2.99 6.63
N PRO A 344 4.11 -3.36 7.77
CA PRO A 344 5.21 -2.58 8.35
C PRO A 344 6.49 -2.70 7.49
N GLY A 345 7.38 -1.72 7.55
CA GLY A 345 8.75 -1.87 7.07
C GLY A 345 9.61 -2.64 8.07
N GLY A 346 10.77 -3.15 7.64
CA GLY A 346 11.73 -3.84 8.51
C GLY A 346 12.66 -2.88 9.27
N GLY A 347 13.26 -3.35 10.36
CA GLY A 347 14.25 -2.60 11.13
C GLY A 347 15.59 -2.50 10.40
N GLY A 348 16.33 -1.40 10.63
CA GLY A 348 17.73 -1.29 10.23
C GLY A 348 18.62 -2.18 11.11
N SER A 349 19.84 -2.48 10.68
CA SER A 349 20.80 -3.24 11.48
C SER A 349 21.72 -2.32 12.29
N ALA A 350 22.35 -2.88 13.33
CA ALA A 350 23.49 -2.22 13.98
C ALA A 350 24.78 -2.39 13.16
N THR A 351 25.75 -1.54 13.46
CA THR A 351 27.15 -1.71 13.00
C THR A 351 27.89 -2.77 13.81
N ALA A 352 28.94 -3.33 13.23
CA ALA A 352 29.95 -4.11 13.94
C ALA A 352 30.90 -3.18 14.69
N ILE A 353 31.53 -3.72 15.73
CA ILE A 353 32.72 -3.15 16.37
C ILE A 353 33.84 -4.18 16.31
N PRO A 354 35.11 -3.82 16.59
CA PRO A 354 36.17 -4.81 16.65
C PRO A 354 35.75 -5.93 17.61
N TRP A 355 35.87 -7.18 17.15
CA TRP A 355 35.58 -8.38 17.94
C TRP A 355 34.10 -8.68 18.20
N THR A 356 33.14 -7.88 17.71
CA THR A 356 31.71 -8.18 17.83
C THR A 356 30.92 -7.76 16.60
N ASP A 357 30.13 -8.69 16.07
CA ASP A 357 29.16 -8.40 15.00
C ASP A 357 28.07 -7.43 15.49
N GLY A 358 27.46 -6.71 14.55
CA GLY A 358 26.25 -5.94 14.81
C GLY A 358 25.02 -6.84 14.70
N ASP A 359 24.00 -6.58 15.51
CA ASP A 359 22.73 -7.29 15.40
C ASP A 359 21.97 -6.88 14.12
N GLY A 360 21.24 -7.83 13.53
CA GLY A 360 20.28 -7.54 12.46
C GLY A 360 19.05 -6.80 12.99
N GLY A 361 18.34 -6.11 12.10
CA GLY A 361 17.00 -5.58 12.39
C GLY A 361 15.93 -6.66 12.26
N ASP A 362 14.77 -6.43 12.88
CA ASP A 362 13.63 -7.35 12.78
C ASP A 362 12.89 -7.22 11.45
N ASP A 363 12.36 -8.34 10.97
CA ASP A 363 11.40 -8.36 9.86
C ASP A 363 10.03 -7.81 10.30
N GLY A 364 9.34 -7.18 9.37
CA GLY A 364 7.93 -6.85 9.47
C GLY A 364 7.06 -8.11 9.55
N SER A 365 6.56 -8.42 10.75
CA SER A 365 5.80 -9.65 11.01
C SER A 365 4.47 -9.39 11.71
N LEU A 366 3.55 -10.37 11.73
CA LEU A 366 2.25 -10.30 12.42
C LEU A 366 2.46 -10.39 13.94
N GLY A 367 3.10 -9.41 14.55
CA GLY A 367 3.47 -9.47 15.97
C GLY A 367 4.51 -8.43 16.39
N SER A 368 5.22 -7.82 15.43
CA SER A 368 6.10 -6.68 15.70
C SER A 368 5.26 -5.51 16.23
N ALA A 369 5.30 -5.23 17.53
CA ALA A 369 4.54 -4.15 18.15
C ALA A 369 5.26 -2.81 17.97
N PRO A 370 4.51 -1.71 17.78
CA PRO A 370 3.86 -1.32 16.52
C PRO A 370 4.81 -1.20 15.30
N GLN A 371 6.11 -1.39 15.50
CA GLN A 371 7.18 -1.22 14.51
C GLN A 371 8.24 -2.32 14.73
N PRO A 372 8.82 -2.92 13.68
CA PRO A 372 9.96 -3.83 13.84
C PRO A 372 11.16 -3.11 14.44
N SER A 373 11.81 -3.71 15.43
CA SER A 373 12.97 -3.10 16.09
C SER A 373 14.18 -3.07 15.16
N GLY A 374 14.98 -2.01 15.28
CA GLY A 374 16.32 -2.02 14.70
C GLY A 374 17.29 -2.86 15.53
N GLY A 375 18.39 -3.27 14.92
CA GLY A 375 19.46 -4.01 15.58
C GLY A 375 20.09 -3.20 16.72
N THR A 376 20.40 -3.88 17.82
CA THR A 376 21.11 -3.29 18.96
C THR A 376 22.61 -3.27 18.73
N ALA A 377 23.25 -2.17 19.10
CA ALA A 377 24.71 -2.10 19.04
C ALA A 377 25.34 -2.89 20.19
N SER A 378 26.41 -3.62 19.89
CA SER A 378 27.17 -4.39 20.88
C SER A 378 28.05 -3.46 21.74
N SER A 379 27.63 -3.24 23.00
CA SER A 379 28.36 -2.58 24.11
C SER A 379 28.50 -1.05 24.12
N SER A 380 28.49 -0.49 25.33
CA SER A 380 28.60 0.94 25.66
C SER A 380 30.03 1.42 25.95
N ALA A 381 31.05 0.57 25.81
CA ALA A 381 32.35 0.79 26.50
C ALA A 381 33.47 1.43 25.66
N ALA A 382 33.29 1.69 24.36
CA ALA A 382 34.33 2.35 23.56
C ALA A 382 33.80 3.28 22.44
N GLY A 383 32.56 3.77 22.53
CA GLY A 383 31.92 4.58 21.47
C GLY A 383 30.98 3.75 20.61
N GLY A 384 29.99 3.13 21.27
CA GLY A 384 29.13 2.08 20.74
C GLY A 384 28.58 2.36 19.34
N GLY A 385 28.36 1.26 18.63
CA GLY A 385 27.77 1.26 17.30
C GLY A 385 26.48 2.07 17.19
N GLY A 386 26.17 2.61 16.00
CA GLY A 386 24.82 3.09 15.72
C GLY A 386 23.83 1.93 15.75
N SER A 387 22.75 2.05 16.52
CA SER A 387 21.62 1.12 16.46
C SER A 387 20.91 1.22 15.12
N GLY A 388 20.21 0.17 14.72
CA GLY A 388 19.28 0.27 13.61
C GLY A 388 18.08 1.16 13.95
N GLY A 389 17.52 1.84 12.96
CA GLY A 389 16.23 2.51 13.10
C GLY A 389 15.07 1.51 13.11
N MET A 390 14.01 1.79 13.86
CA MET A 390 12.76 1.01 13.79
C MET A 390 12.07 1.18 12.42
N GLY A 391 11.39 0.14 11.95
CA GLY A 391 10.59 0.21 10.71
C GLY A 391 9.34 1.09 10.88
N GLY A 392 8.80 1.61 9.79
CA GLY A 392 7.49 2.27 9.76
C GLY A 392 6.35 1.28 9.96
N GLY A 393 5.30 1.68 10.65
CA GLY A 393 4.16 0.84 11.00
C GLY A 393 2.92 1.67 11.38
N ALA A 394 2.21 1.21 12.41
CA ALA A 394 0.87 1.67 12.80
C ALA A 394 0.61 3.18 12.58
N VAL A 395 1.01 4.05 13.50
CA VAL A 395 0.79 5.51 13.38
C VAL A 395 1.98 6.21 12.71
N THR A 396 3.20 5.79 13.06
CA THR A 396 4.43 6.29 12.46
C THR A 396 4.71 5.49 11.20
N ILE A 397 4.38 6.04 10.04
CA ILE A 397 4.56 5.34 8.76
C ILE A 397 6.00 5.41 8.26
N ASP A 398 6.77 6.43 8.66
CA ASP A 398 8.17 6.57 8.27
C ASP A 398 9.07 5.64 9.10
N GLY A 399 10.14 5.16 8.48
CA GLY A 399 11.20 4.46 9.20
C GLY A 399 12.08 5.44 9.99
N GLU A 400 12.58 5.00 11.14
CA GLU A 400 13.45 5.82 11.96
C GLU A 400 14.89 5.86 11.43
N ALA A 401 15.60 6.94 11.71
CA ALA A 401 17.02 7.02 11.40
C ALA A 401 17.85 6.00 12.20
N GLY A 402 18.92 5.51 11.60
CA GLY A 402 19.93 4.74 12.31
C GLY A 402 20.72 5.63 13.29
N GLY A 403 21.28 5.03 14.34
CA GLY A 403 22.08 5.73 15.34
C GLY A 403 23.37 6.29 14.73
N ASP A 404 23.68 7.53 15.09
CA ASP A 404 24.96 8.18 14.79
C ASP A 404 26.03 7.75 15.81
N ILE A 405 27.31 7.91 15.44
CA ILE A 405 28.43 7.78 16.39
C ILE A 405 29.22 9.07 16.48
N PHE A 406 29.54 9.50 17.72
CA PHE A 406 30.36 10.67 18.01
C PHE A 406 31.68 10.27 18.70
N GLY A 407 32.77 10.94 18.33
CA GLY A 407 34.05 10.92 19.08
C GLY A 407 35.09 9.89 18.65
N TYR A 408 34.71 8.77 18.04
CA TYR A 408 35.61 7.76 17.50
C TYR A 408 35.26 7.42 16.03
N PRO A 409 36.22 6.94 15.21
CA PRO A 409 35.99 6.65 13.80
C PRO A 409 35.20 5.35 13.59
N PHE A 410 34.07 5.17 14.28
CA PHE A 410 33.18 4.03 14.07
C PHE A 410 32.05 4.38 13.11
N ASN A 411 31.27 3.36 12.77
CA ASN A 411 30.32 3.43 11.68
C ASN A 411 28.88 3.68 12.12
N GLY A 412 28.10 4.33 11.27
CA GLY A 412 26.68 4.55 11.52
C GLY A 412 25.83 3.26 11.46
N GLY A 413 24.71 3.27 12.19
CA GLY A 413 23.69 2.22 12.11
C GLY A 413 22.81 2.34 10.86
N GLY A 414 22.09 1.29 10.50
CA GLY A 414 21.17 1.31 9.36
C GLY A 414 19.85 2.00 9.65
N GLY A 415 19.28 2.71 8.68
CA GLY A 415 17.92 3.29 8.81
C GLY A 415 16.81 2.24 8.70
N GLY A 416 15.71 2.40 9.43
CA GLY A 416 14.54 1.53 9.32
C GLY A 416 13.76 1.74 8.01
N GLY A 417 13.12 0.71 7.47
CA GLY A 417 12.29 0.82 6.26
C GLY A 417 10.94 1.45 6.56
N GLY A 418 10.40 2.26 5.65
CA GLY A 418 9.06 2.86 5.77
C GLY A 418 7.94 1.82 5.63
N SER A 419 6.75 2.18 6.10
CA SER A 419 5.56 1.33 5.99
C SER A 419 5.13 1.15 4.53
N GLY A 420 4.51 0.01 4.30
CA GLY A 420 3.76 -0.27 3.09
C GLY A 420 2.41 0.45 3.07
N CYS A 421 1.60 0.07 2.08
CA CYS A 421 0.29 0.66 1.81
C CYS A 421 -0.82 -0.35 2.10
N THR A 422 -1.93 0.11 2.68
CA THR A 422 -3.18 -0.66 2.71
C THR A 422 -4.27 0.13 2.00
N ILE A 423 -4.86 -0.45 0.97
CA ILE A 423 -5.84 0.20 0.12
C ILE A 423 -7.09 -0.67 0.09
N THR A 424 -8.23 -0.08 0.40
CA THR A 424 -9.54 -0.73 0.29
C THR A 424 -10.36 0.00 -0.75
N ARG A 425 -10.94 -0.72 -1.70
CA ARG A 425 -11.90 -0.17 -2.66
C ARG A 425 -13.25 -0.85 -2.49
N THR A 426 -14.23 -0.06 -2.07
CA THR A 426 -15.59 -0.52 -1.79
C THR A 426 -16.60 0.32 -2.56
N LEU A 427 -17.84 -0.16 -2.73
CA LEU A 427 -18.88 0.65 -3.39
C LEU A 427 -19.12 1.98 -2.65
N ALA A 428 -19.07 1.93 -1.31
CA ALA A 428 -19.28 3.12 -0.48
C ALA A 428 -18.04 4.03 -0.39
N GLY A 429 -16.85 3.54 -0.78
CA GLY A 429 -15.58 4.23 -0.55
C GLY A 429 -15.22 4.43 0.93
N VAL A 430 -15.84 3.68 1.83
CA VAL A 430 -15.64 3.78 3.28
C VAL A 430 -14.63 2.75 3.74
N ALA A 431 -13.80 3.13 4.72
CA ALA A 431 -12.87 2.23 5.38
C ALA A 431 -13.60 1.09 6.09
N PRO A 432 -13.04 -0.12 6.10
CA PRO A 432 -13.60 -1.22 6.89
C PRO A 432 -13.60 -0.84 8.38
N SER A 433 -14.68 -1.19 9.08
CA SER A 433 -14.77 -1.04 10.53
C SER A 433 -14.12 -2.24 11.23
N GLY A 434 -13.51 -1.99 12.39
CA GLY A 434 -12.88 -3.03 13.21
C GLY A 434 -11.46 -3.42 12.81
N GLY A 435 -10.95 -4.50 13.42
CA GLY A 435 -9.64 -5.08 13.12
C GLY A 435 -8.46 -4.27 13.62
N THR A 436 -7.26 -4.79 13.39
CA THR A 436 -5.99 -4.06 13.64
C THR A 436 -5.27 -3.82 12.33
N HIS A 437 -4.91 -2.57 12.08
CA HIS A 437 -4.30 -2.14 10.82
C HIS A 437 -2.93 -1.52 11.08
N SER A 438 -1.94 -1.94 10.31
CA SER A 438 -0.64 -1.29 10.20
C SER A 438 -0.30 -1.21 8.73
N PRO A 439 -0.25 -0.03 8.10
CA PRO A 439 -0.46 1.29 8.72
C PRO A 439 -1.90 1.48 9.25
N ALA A 440 -2.07 2.36 10.22
CA ALA A 440 -3.37 2.63 10.84
C ALA A 440 -4.32 3.29 9.86
N ILE A 441 -5.63 3.05 10.00
CA ILE A 441 -6.68 3.62 9.13
C ILE A 441 -6.61 5.15 9.05
N SER A 442 -6.16 5.82 10.11
CA SER A 442 -6.03 7.28 10.18
C SER A 442 -4.76 7.83 9.51
N SER A 443 -3.86 6.98 9.03
CA SER A 443 -2.61 7.39 8.40
C SER A 443 -2.78 7.67 6.91
N SER A 444 -1.86 8.41 6.30
CA SER A 444 -1.84 8.65 4.84
C SER A 444 -1.47 7.42 4.00
N ALA A 445 -0.98 6.36 4.66
CA ALA A 445 -0.60 5.08 4.06
C ALA A 445 -1.77 4.08 4.01
N PHE A 446 -2.89 4.39 4.69
CA PHE A 446 -4.15 3.70 4.52
C PHE A 446 -5.08 4.51 3.62
N ARG A 447 -5.70 3.88 2.62
CA ARG A 447 -6.67 4.53 1.74
C ARG A 447 -7.96 3.74 1.65
N SER A 448 -9.06 4.48 1.63
CA SER A 448 -10.36 3.96 1.24
C SER A 448 -10.84 4.75 0.03
N LEU A 449 -11.02 4.05 -1.08
CA LEU A 449 -11.42 4.62 -2.35
C LEU A 449 -12.76 4.02 -2.73
N ALA A 450 -13.60 4.78 -3.42
CA ALA A 450 -14.74 4.19 -4.10
C ALA A 450 -14.24 3.26 -5.21
N LEU A 451 -14.97 2.16 -5.45
CA LEU A 451 -14.78 1.38 -6.66
C LEU A 451 -15.01 2.31 -7.85
N LEU A 452 -14.01 2.40 -8.72
CA LEU A 452 -14.15 3.11 -9.98
C LEU A 452 -15.14 2.30 -10.82
N GLY A 453 -16.36 2.79 -10.96
CA GLY A 453 -17.10 2.40 -12.16
C GLY A 453 -16.33 2.99 -13.33
N THR A 454 -15.93 2.16 -14.28
CA THR A 454 -15.23 2.63 -15.47
C THR A 454 -16.17 3.53 -16.26
N ASP A 455 -15.74 4.76 -16.55
CA ASP A 455 -16.46 5.70 -17.42
C ASP A 455 -16.82 5.11 -18.80
#